data_AF-A0A970Z583-F1
#
_entry.id   AF-A0A970Z583-F1
#
_cell.length_a   1.000
_cell.length_b   1.000
_cell.length_c   1.000
_cell.angle_alpha   90.00
_cell.angle_beta   90.00
_cell.angle_gamma   90.00
#
_symmetry.space_group_name_H-M   'P 1'
#
loop_
_entity.id
_entity.type
_entity.pdbx_description
1 polymer ?
#
loop_
_entity_poly.entity_id
_entity_poly.type
_entity_poly.pdbx_seq_one_letter_code
_entity_poly.pdbx_strand_id
1 'polypeptide(L)'
;MKEPANSRLTPSAARSRTIQVMITGQRWRTEKRLFVERGYVAVRVEDIARAVGISRATFYKHFAEREEILAELFARLLGRQAGPLPPGTSAEAVERIRRLLTETAAAMVANERLARFIYTLPIRHAALLDEGTRPPVFEVVERLVEQGAAAGVVRPDVLPGLITGHLARTFEAAMRDWAEGRVPEVTAHLGVLLDLAFHGATVR
;
A
#
# COMPACT_ATOMS: atom_id res chain seq x y z
N MET A 1 -26.44 -11.93 -41.89
CA MET A 1 -25.15 -11.21 -41.93
C MET A 1 -25.31 -9.88 -41.21
N LYS A 2 -24.88 -9.80 -39.95
CA LYS A 2 -24.56 -8.56 -39.21
C LYS A 2 -23.44 -8.92 -38.23
N GLU A 3 -22.26 -8.34 -38.43
CA GLU A 3 -21.09 -8.43 -37.56
C GLU A 3 -21.41 -7.94 -36.13
N PRO A 4 -20.80 -8.52 -35.09
CA PRO A 4 -20.89 -7.97 -33.74
C PRO A 4 -19.96 -6.76 -33.58
N ALA A 5 -20.50 -5.71 -32.96
CA ALA A 5 -19.84 -4.46 -32.67
C ALA A 5 -18.57 -4.67 -31.81
N ASN A 6 -17.44 -4.23 -32.36
CA ASN A 6 -16.15 -4.16 -31.70
C ASN A 6 -16.21 -3.16 -30.53
N SER A 7 -16.22 -3.67 -29.29
CA SER A 7 -16.15 -2.85 -28.08
C SER A 7 -14.75 -2.26 -27.94
N ARG A 8 -14.58 -1.02 -28.40
CA ARG A 8 -13.35 -0.25 -28.23
C ARG A 8 -13.05 -0.07 -26.74
N LEU A 9 -12.03 -0.78 -26.25
CA LEU A 9 -11.45 -0.58 -24.93
C LEU A 9 -10.98 0.86 -24.79
N THR A 10 -11.29 1.52 -23.67
CA THR A 10 -10.77 2.84 -23.36
C THR A 10 -9.23 2.79 -23.22
N PRO A 11 -8.49 3.84 -23.63
CA PRO A 11 -7.03 3.83 -23.68
C PRO A 11 -6.34 3.47 -22.34
N SER A 12 -7.01 3.68 -21.21
CA SER A 12 -6.50 3.34 -19.86
C SER A 12 -6.37 1.82 -19.61
N ALA A 13 -7.35 1.02 -20.02
CA ALA A 13 -7.38 -0.43 -19.74
C ALA A 13 -6.39 -1.23 -20.60
N ALA A 14 -6.15 -0.81 -21.84
CA ALA A 14 -5.18 -1.43 -22.74
C ALA A 14 -3.73 -1.15 -22.30
N ARG A 15 -3.45 0.07 -21.80
CA ARG A 15 -2.12 0.47 -21.28
C ARG A 15 -1.73 -0.26 -20.00
N SER A 16 -2.70 -0.56 -19.13
CA SER A 16 -2.50 -1.31 -17.88
C SER A 16 -2.09 -2.78 -18.10
N ARG A 17 -2.59 -3.43 -19.17
CA ARG A 17 -2.22 -4.82 -19.54
C ARG A 17 -0.77 -4.99 -19.99
N THR A 18 -0.23 -4.04 -20.77
CA THR A 18 1.17 -4.11 -21.24
C THR A 18 2.15 -4.00 -20.08
N ILE A 19 1.85 -3.15 -19.10
CA ILE A 19 2.61 -3.01 -17.84
C ILE A 19 2.50 -4.28 -16.97
N GLN A 20 1.32 -4.92 -16.94
CA GLN A 20 1.12 -6.23 -16.29
C GLN A 20 2.07 -7.29 -16.86
N VAL A 21 2.17 -7.41 -18.18
CA VAL A 21 3.01 -8.43 -18.85
C VAL A 21 4.51 -8.19 -18.60
N MET A 22 4.96 -6.94 -18.60
CA MET A 22 6.38 -6.61 -18.36
C MET A 22 6.83 -6.89 -16.92
N ILE A 23 5.95 -6.73 -15.93
CA ILE A 23 6.25 -6.95 -14.51
C ILE A 23 6.22 -8.45 -14.13
N THR A 24 5.47 -9.27 -14.87
CA THR A 24 5.26 -10.70 -14.54
C THR A 24 6.37 -11.61 -15.14
N GLY A 25 7.18 -11.08 -16.06
CA GLY A 25 8.20 -11.85 -16.79
C GLY A 25 9.51 -11.99 -16.03
N GLN A 26 9.66 -13.10 -15.28
CA GLN A 26 10.89 -13.66 -14.72
C GLN A 26 12.19 -12.85 -14.92
N ARG A 27 12.57 -12.01 -13.93
CA ARG A 27 13.98 -11.59 -13.79
C ARG A 27 14.38 -11.06 -12.42
N TRP A 28 13.63 -11.47 -11.40
CA TRP A 28 13.81 -10.98 -10.04
C TRP A 28 15.09 -11.49 -9.35
N ARG A 29 15.71 -12.60 -9.76
CA ARG A 29 16.74 -13.30 -8.95
C ARG A 29 18.03 -12.50 -8.68
N THR A 30 18.40 -11.51 -9.49
CA THR A 30 19.75 -10.88 -9.45
C THR A 30 19.85 -9.62 -8.57
N GLU A 31 18.72 -9.06 -8.11
CA GLU A 31 18.71 -7.71 -7.50
C GLU A 31 18.99 -7.68 -5.99
N LYS A 32 18.94 -8.83 -5.30
CA LYS A 32 19.20 -8.91 -3.84
C LYS A 32 20.54 -8.31 -3.44
N ARG A 33 21.53 -8.27 -4.34
CA ARG A 33 22.88 -7.75 -4.08
C ARG A 33 23.00 -6.21 -4.20
N LEU A 34 22.17 -5.58 -5.03
CA LEU A 34 22.30 -4.14 -5.35
C LEU A 34 21.75 -3.24 -4.23
N PHE A 35 20.67 -3.66 -3.55
CA PHE A 35 20.05 -2.88 -2.48
C PHE A 35 20.83 -2.92 -1.17
N VAL A 36 21.50 -4.05 -0.89
CA VAL A 36 22.35 -4.22 0.30
C VAL A 36 23.65 -3.40 0.18
N GLU A 37 24.17 -3.18 -1.04
CA GLU A 37 25.47 -2.55 -1.25
C GLU A 37 25.45 -1.03 -1.44
N ARG A 38 24.33 -0.40 -1.85
CA ARG A 38 24.34 1.01 -2.35
C ARG A 38 23.47 2.03 -1.62
N GLY A 39 22.55 1.59 -0.77
CA GLY A 39 21.64 2.50 -0.06
C GLY A 39 20.64 3.25 -0.97
N TYR A 40 19.62 3.81 -0.32
CA TYR A 40 18.38 4.30 -0.92
C TYR A 40 18.52 5.55 -1.83
N VAL A 41 19.52 6.41 -1.59
CA VAL A 41 19.71 7.70 -2.29
C VAL A 41 20.22 7.52 -3.74
N ALA A 42 20.71 6.34 -4.12
CA ALA A 42 21.37 6.11 -5.41
C ALA A 42 20.48 5.54 -6.52
N VAL A 43 19.19 5.26 -6.28
CA VAL A 43 18.32 4.57 -7.24
C VAL A 43 17.71 5.55 -8.26
N ARG A 44 18.21 5.51 -9.49
CA ARG A 44 17.78 6.38 -10.59
C ARG A 44 16.61 5.77 -11.37
N VAL A 45 15.91 6.56 -12.18
CA VAL A 45 14.88 6.06 -13.13
C VAL A 45 15.44 4.96 -14.03
N GLU A 46 16.73 5.02 -14.36
CA GLU A 46 17.42 3.96 -15.11
C GLU A 46 17.51 2.63 -14.36
N ASP A 47 17.61 2.64 -13.04
CA ASP A 47 17.68 1.43 -12.23
C ASP A 47 16.29 0.79 -12.09
N ILE A 48 15.25 1.62 -12.01
CA ILE A 48 13.83 1.19 -12.04
C ILE A 48 13.49 0.57 -13.39
N ALA A 49 13.82 1.27 -14.49
CA ALA A 49 13.60 0.77 -15.84
C ALA A 49 14.35 -0.55 -16.08
N ARG A 50 15.59 -0.67 -15.60
CA ARG A 50 16.40 -1.89 -15.68
C ARG A 50 15.83 -3.04 -14.84
N ALA A 51 15.33 -2.75 -13.63
CA ALA A 51 14.71 -3.74 -12.74
C ALA A 51 13.43 -4.35 -13.34
N VAL A 52 12.63 -3.53 -14.02
CA VAL A 52 11.38 -3.99 -14.68
C VAL A 52 11.57 -4.38 -16.15
N GLY A 53 12.83 -4.43 -16.63
CA GLY A 53 13.17 -4.93 -17.96
C GLY A 53 12.76 -4.03 -19.13
N ILE A 54 12.55 -2.73 -18.90
CA ILE A 54 12.18 -1.76 -19.94
C ILE A 54 13.29 -0.76 -20.21
N SER A 55 13.35 -0.21 -21.42
CA SER A 55 14.33 0.84 -21.73
C SER A 55 13.92 2.18 -21.10
N ARG A 56 14.89 3.07 -20.85
CA ARG A 56 14.61 4.45 -20.41
C ARG A 56 13.67 5.17 -21.38
N ALA A 57 13.85 4.98 -22.69
CA ALA A 57 12.96 5.55 -23.70
C ALA A 57 11.54 4.96 -23.63
N THR A 58 11.40 3.66 -23.34
CA THR A 58 10.11 3.00 -23.13
C THR A 58 9.42 3.54 -21.86
N PHE A 59 10.18 3.79 -20.79
CA PHE A 59 9.69 4.42 -19.57
C PHE A 59 9.11 5.82 -19.85
N TYR A 60 9.89 6.72 -20.46
CA TYR A 60 9.45 8.09 -20.78
C TYR A 60 8.41 8.17 -21.92
N LYS A 61 8.19 7.08 -22.67
CA LYS A 61 7.14 7.00 -23.72
C LYS A 61 5.76 6.69 -23.14
N HIS A 62 5.70 6.11 -21.93
CA HIS A 62 4.45 5.65 -21.32
C HIS A 62 4.02 6.45 -20.09
N PHE A 63 4.92 7.26 -19.51
CA PHE A 63 4.66 8.03 -18.29
C PHE A 63 5.14 9.46 -18.49
N ALA A 64 4.22 10.42 -18.33
CA ALA A 64 4.53 11.84 -18.45
C ALA A 64 5.26 12.35 -17.19
N GLU A 65 4.91 11.79 -16.02
CA GLU A 65 5.48 12.11 -14.72
C GLU A 65 5.76 10.82 -13.91
N ARG A 66 6.77 10.87 -13.02
CA ARG A 66 7.28 9.70 -12.26
C ARG A 66 6.25 9.18 -11.25
N GLU A 67 5.30 10.03 -10.90
CA GLU A 67 4.28 9.91 -9.88
C GLU A 67 3.12 9.00 -10.33
N GLU A 68 2.76 8.99 -11.62
CA GLU A 68 1.69 8.14 -12.17
C GLU A 68 2.01 6.65 -12.07
N ILE A 69 3.29 6.29 -12.27
CA ILE A 69 3.78 4.90 -12.12
C ILE A 69 3.68 4.48 -10.67
N LEU A 70 4.10 5.37 -9.78
CA LEU A 70 4.15 5.11 -8.35
C LEU A 70 2.74 4.94 -7.79
N ALA A 71 1.77 5.74 -8.26
CA ALA A 71 0.36 5.57 -7.96
C ALA A 71 -0.17 4.19 -8.40
N GLU A 72 0.14 3.76 -9.62
CA GLU A 72 -0.28 2.46 -10.16
C GLU A 72 0.36 1.29 -9.40
N LEU A 73 1.65 1.39 -9.06
CA LEU A 73 2.35 0.38 -8.26
C LEU A 73 1.81 0.31 -6.83
N PHE A 74 1.48 1.45 -6.24
CA PHE A 74 0.87 1.54 -4.92
C PHE A 74 -0.55 0.92 -4.92
N ALA A 75 -1.35 1.20 -5.94
CA ALA A 75 -2.67 0.60 -6.13
C ALA A 75 -2.60 -0.93 -6.33
N ARG A 76 -1.53 -1.46 -6.94
CA ARG A 76 -1.29 -2.91 -7.03
C ARG A 76 -0.94 -3.53 -5.69
N LEU A 77 -0.20 -2.81 -4.84
CA LEU A 77 0.19 -3.28 -3.51
C LEU A 77 -0.99 -3.28 -2.53
N LEU A 78 -1.87 -2.28 -2.62
CA LEU A 78 -2.98 -2.06 -1.68
C LEU A 78 -4.35 -2.53 -2.18
N GLY A 79 -4.43 -2.94 -3.45
CA GLY A 79 -5.70 -3.14 -4.13
C GLY A 79 -6.30 -1.82 -4.63
N ARG A 80 -7.17 -1.92 -5.63
CA ARG A 80 -7.78 -0.76 -6.29
C ARG A 80 -9.12 -0.33 -5.68
N GLN A 81 -9.70 -1.18 -4.85
CA GLN A 81 -11.04 -0.99 -4.28
C GLN A 81 -11.07 -1.52 -2.85
N ALA A 82 -11.94 -0.92 -2.03
CA ALA A 82 -12.11 -1.34 -0.66
C ALA A 82 -12.72 -2.74 -0.64
N GLY A 83 -12.13 -3.64 0.12
CA GLY A 83 -12.70 -4.95 0.37
C GLY A 83 -14.00 -4.86 1.19
N PRO A 84 -14.75 -5.97 1.28
CA PRO A 84 -15.85 -6.06 2.22
C PRO A 84 -15.36 -5.87 3.65
N LEU A 85 -16.26 -5.49 4.56
CA LEU A 85 -15.94 -5.49 5.98
C LEU A 85 -15.59 -6.92 6.43
N PRO A 86 -14.50 -7.11 7.19
CA PRO A 86 -14.18 -8.41 7.75
C PRO A 86 -15.30 -8.87 8.70
N PRO A 87 -15.59 -10.17 8.79
CA PRO A 87 -16.66 -10.68 9.66
C PRO A 87 -16.41 -10.33 11.13
N GLY A 88 -17.51 -10.20 11.88
CA GLY A 88 -17.52 -9.87 13.31
C GLY A 88 -18.53 -8.77 13.65
N THR A 89 -18.64 -8.48 14.94
CA THR A 89 -19.57 -7.52 15.53
C THR A 89 -18.95 -6.12 15.64
N SER A 90 -19.77 -5.12 15.95
CA SER A 90 -19.30 -3.76 16.25
C SER A 90 -18.47 -3.68 17.54
N ALA A 91 -18.76 -4.54 18.52
CA ALA A 91 -17.98 -4.62 19.76
C ALA A 91 -16.55 -5.14 19.52
N GLU A 92 -16.36 -5.91 18.45
CA GLU A 92 -15.05 -6.43 18.02
C GLU A 92 -14.31 -5.50 17.05
N ALA A 93 -14.78 -4.26 16.86
CA ALA A 93 -14.23 -3.33 15.85
C ALA A 93 -12.71 -3.15 15.95
N VAL A 94 -12.17 -2.98 17.16
CA VAL A 94 -10.71 -2.81 17.38
C VAL A 94 -9.94 -4.04 16.91
N GLU A 95 -10.38 -5.24 17.31
CA GLU A 95 -9.74 -6.49 16.91
C GLU A 95 -9.84 -6.74 15.40
N ARG A 96 -11.00 -6.42 14.81
CA ARG A 96 -11.22 -6.49 13.36
C ARG A 96 -10.27 -5.55 12.59
N ILE A 97 -10.01 -4.34 13.12
CA ILE A 97 -9.02 -3.42 12.55
C ILE A 97 -7.61 -4.00 12.66
N ARG A 98 -7.22 -4.51 13.84
CA ARG A 98 -5.88 -5.11 14.04
C ARG A 98 -5.63 -6.26 13.08
N ARG A 99 -6.59 -7.18 12.96
CA ARG A 99 -6.53 -8.31 12.03
C ARG A 99 -6.40 -7.83 10.58
N LEU A 100 -7.27 -6.92 10.14
CA LEU A 100 -7.25 -6.39 8.77
C LEU A 100 -5.90 -5.75 8.42
N LEU A 101 -5.35 -4.90 9.30
CA LEU A 101 -4.06 -4.25 9.06
C LEU A 101 -2.90 -5.26 9.09
N THR A 102 -2.93 -6.23 10.00
CA THR A 102 -1.91 -7.28 10.08
C THR A 102 -1.91 -8.17 8.83
N GLU A 103 -3.07 -8.60 8.37
CA GLU A 103 -3.24 -9.38 7.12
C GLU A 103 -2.79 -8.57 5.91
N THR A 104 -3.12 -7.28 5.86
CA THR A 104 -2.67 -6.38 4.80
C THR A 104 -1.15 -6.26 4.77
N ALA A 105 -0.50 -6.06 5.93
CA ALA A 105 0.96 -6.03 6.02
C ALA A 105 1.58 -7.37 5.58
N ALA A 106 1.03 -8.50 6.02
CA ALA A 106 1.49 -9.83 5.61
C ALA A 106 1.37 -10.05 4.08
N ALA A 107 0.28 -9.62 3.46
CA ALA A 107 0.10 -9.68 2.01
C ALA A 107 1.11 -8.79 1.26
N MET A 108 1.48 -7.64 1.82
CA MET A 108 2.55 -6.80 1.27
C MET A 108 3.92 -7.46 1.38
N VAL A 109 4.21 -8.14 2.51
CA VAL A 109 5.44 -8.92 2.70
C VAL A 109 5.53 -10.07 1.69
N ALA A 110 4.42 -10.69 1.31
CA ALA A 110 4.41 -11.69 0.24
C ALA A 110 4.90 -11.11 -1.11
N ASN A 111 4.75 -9.80 -1.30
CA ASN A 111 5.32 -9.02 -2.42
C ASN A 111 6.51 -8.17 -1.95
N GLU A 112 7.38 -8.77 -1.13
CA GLU A 112 8.41 -8.12 -0.31
C GLU A 112 9.10 -6.97 -1.02
N ARG A 113 9.55 -7.21 -2.25
CA ARG A 113 10.43 -6.27 -2.89
C ARG A 113 9.71 -5.10 -3.55
N LEU A 114 8.46 -5.29 -4.00
CA LEU A 114 7.60 -4.17 -4.39
C LEU A 114 7.27 -3.33 -3.15
N ALA A 115 6.94 -3.98 -2.03
CA ALA A 115 6.67 -3.29 -0.78
C ALA A 115 7.88 -2.48 -0.30
N ARG A 116 9.09 -3.07 -0.26
CA ARG A 116 10.30 -2.34 0.11
C ARG A 116 10.61 -1.19 -0.83
N PHE A 117 10.46 -1.41 -2.14
CA PHE A 117 10.65 -0.33 -3.12
C PHE A 117 9.73 0.84 -2.83
N ILE A 118 8.43 0.58 -2.63
CA ILE A 118 7.45 1.61 -2.28
C ILE A 118 7.84 2.28 -0.97
N TYR A 119 7.89 1.56 0.15
CA TYR A 119 8.02 2.15 1.48
C TYR A 119 9.37 2.80 1.80
N THR A 120 10.39 2.60 0.96
CA THR A 120 11.65 3.33 1.09
C THR A 120 11.62 4.67 0.33
N LEU A 121 10.64 4.92 -0.54
CA LEU A 121 10.54 6.20 -1.27
C LEU A 121 10.51 7.41 -0.32
N PRO A 122 11.11 8.56 -0.70
CA PRO A 122 11.13 9.77 0.11
C PRO A 122 9.89 10.61 -0.22
N ILE A 123 8.80 9.93 -0.60
CA ILE A 123 7.52 10.50 -0.98
C ILE A 123 6.53 10.03 0.07
N ARG A 124 5.65 10.94 0.50
CA ARG A 124 4.51 10.54 1.33
C ARG A 124 3.61 9.66 0.48
N HIS A 125 3.37 8.42 0.88
CA HIS A 125 2.54 7.50 0.10
C HIS A 125 1.13 8.02 -0.16
N ALA A 126 0.57 8.77 0.80
CA ALA A 126 -0.68 9.47 0.62
C ALA A 126 -0.66 10.52 -0.50
N ALA A 127 0.51 11.09 -0.83
CA ALA A 127 0.68 12.05 -1.93
C ALA A 127 0.81 11.37 -3.32
N LEU A 128 0.90 10.03 -3.36
CA LEU A 128 0.79 9.25 -4.60
C LEU A 128 -0.67 8.97 -4.99
N LEU A 129 -1.61 9.37 -4.13
CA LEU A 129 -3.04 9.30 -4.38
C LEU A 129 -3.54 10.72 -4.69
N ASP A 130 -4.64 10.84 -5.43
CA ASP A 130 -5.30 12.13 -5.64
C ASP A 130 -5.59 12.80 -4.28
N GLU A 131 -5.57 14.13 -4.24
CA GLU A 131 -5.75 14.88 -2.99
C GLU A 131 -7.03 14.44 -2.25
N GLY A 132 -6.87 14.02 -0.98
CA GLY A 132 -7.96 13.49 -0.15
C GLY A 132 -8.28 12.00 -0.34
N THR A 133 -7.66 11.33 -1.33
CA THR A 133 -7.84 9.90 -1.57
C THR A 133 -7.01 9.07 -0.59
N ARG A 134 -7.64 8.06 0.01
CA ARG A 134 -6.98 7.12 0.94
C ARG A 134 -6.78 5.77 0.26
N PRO A 135 -5.78 4.97 0.68
CA PRO A 135 -5.71 3.59 0.24
C PRO A 135 -7.01 2.85 0.59
N PRO A 136 -7.52 1.97 -0.29
CA PRO A 136 -8.86 1.42 -0.10
C PRO A 136 -9.04 0.60 1.19
N VAL A 137 -7.97 -0.01 1.72
CA VAL A 137 -8.00 -0.66 3.04
C VAL A 137 -8.41 0.30 4.16
N PHE A 138 -8.03 1.57 4.09
CA PHE A 138 -8.35 2.54 5.13
C PHE A 138 -9.78 3.06 5.05
N GLU A 139 -10.46 2.92 3.91
CA GLU A 139 -11.91 3.11 3.84
C GLU A 139 -12.64 2.02 4.65
N VAL A 140 -12.14 0.78 4.61
CA VAL A 140 -12.67 -0.32 5.42
C VAL A 140 -12.39 -0.06 6.91
N VAL A 141 -11.19 0.43 7.24
CA VAL A 141 -10.83 0.82 8.61
C VAL A 141 -11.74 1.94 9.13
N GLU A 142 -12.02 2.97 8.33
CA GLU A 142 -12.89 4.08 8.75
C GLU A 142 -14.30 3.60 9.09
N ARG A 143 -14.89 2.72 8.27
CA ARG A 143 -16.18 2.09 8.58
C ARG A 143 -16.14 1.24 9.84
N LEU A 144 -15.03 0.54 10.12
CA LEU A 144 -14.87 -0.21 11.37
C LEU A 144 -14.73 0.72 12.58
N VAL A 145 -14.05 1.86 12.43
CA VAL A 145 -13.95 2.90 13.45
C VAL A 145 -15.34 3.47 13.77
N GLU A 146 -16.15 3.75 12.75
CA GLU A 146 -17.54 4.20 12.92
C GLU A 146 -18.40 3.16 13.67
N GLN A 147 -18.29 1.88 13.31
CA GLN A 147 -18.98 0.79 14.02
C GLN A 147 -18.54 0.70 15.48
N GLY A 148 -17.24 0.82 15.74
CA GLY A 148 -16.69 0.79 17.08
C GLY A 148 -17.13 1.98 17.93
N ALA A 149 -17.24 3.17 17.33
CA ALA A 149 -17.75 4.36 18.01
C ALA A 149 -19.23 4.21 18.38
N ALA A 150 -20.05 3.68 17.46
CA ALA A 150 -21.45 3.39 17.73
C ALA A 150 -21.65 2.32 18.83
N ALA A 151 -20.69 1.39 18.97
CA ALA A 151 -20.68 0.37 20.02
C ALA A 151 -19.98 0.80 21.32
N GLY A 152 -19.44 2.03 21.39
CA GLY A 152 -18.74 2.55 22.57
C GLY A 152 -17.37 1.91 22.85
N VAL A 153 -16.82 1.12 21.92
CA VAL A 153 -15.48 0.50 22.04
C VAL A 153 -14.37 1.36 21.42
N VAL A 154 -14.74 2.39 20.66
CA VAL A 154 -13.85 3.44 20.14
C VAL A 154 -14.35 4.79 20.65
N ARG A 155 -13.42 5.69 20.97
CA ARG A 155 -13.70 7.04 21.49
C ARG A 155 -14.64 7.83 20.55
N PRO A 156 -15.89 8.14 20.98
CA PRO A 156 -16.86 8.84 20.14
C PRO A 156 -16.62 10.35 20.06
N ASP A 157 -15.78 10.90 20.94
CA ASP A 157 -15.36 12.30 21.00
C ASP A 157 -14.35 12.69 19.92
N VAL A 158 -13.77 11.70 19.21
CA VAL A 158 -12.79 11.91 18.14
C VAL A 158 -13.40 11.55 16.80
N LEU A 159 -13.26 12.42 15.81
CA LEU A 159 -13.75 12.16 14.45
C LEU A 159 -13.15 10.85 13.88
N PRO A 160 -13.97 9.94 13.30
CA PRO A 160 -13.50 8.67 12.74
C PRO A 160 -12.34 8.80 11.74
N GLY A 161 -12.36 9.85 10.91
CA GLY A 161 -11.30 10.12 9.96
C GLY A 161 -9.97 10.53 10.60
N LEU A 162 -9.98 11.14 11.79
CA LEU A 162 -8.75 11.43 12.54
C LEU A 162 -8.13 10.15 13.11
N ILE A 163 -8.96 9.26 13.67
CA ILE A 163 -8.52 7.95 14.16
C ILE A 163 -7.96 7.13 12.99
N THR A 164 -8.69 7.04 11.89
CA THR A 164 -8.24 6.35 10.67
C THR A 164 -6.94 6.92 10.14
N GLY A 165 -6.81 8.25 10.09
CA GLY A 165 -5.58 8.91 9.66
C GLY A 165 -4.41 8.64 10.59
N HIS A 166 -4.63 8.52 11.90
CA HIS A 166 -3.60 8.12 12.85
C HIS A 166 -3.16 6.67 12.59
N LEU A 167 -4.11 5.74 12.47
CA LEU A 167 -3.84 4.33 12.16
C LEU A 167 -3.10 4.15 10.82
N ALA A 168 -3.41 4.96 9.81
CA ALA A 168 -2.70 4.94 8.53
C ALA A 168 -1.23 5.35 8.67
N ARG A 169 -0.92 6.36 9.49
CA ARG A 169 0.45 6.78 9.78
C ARG A 169 1.21 5.73 10.60
N THR A 170 0.53 5.09 11.54
CA THR A 170 1.07 3.97 12.32
C THR A 170 1.43 2.80 11.42
N PHE A 171 0.55 2.44 10.48
CA PHE A 171 0.80 1.40 9.49
C PHE A 171 1.95 1.75 8.55
N GLU A 172 1.99 2.99 8.04
CA GLU A 172 3.08 3.47 7.19
C GLU A 172 4.44 3.40 7.91
N ALA A 173 4.49 3.82 9.17
CA ALA A 173 5.71 3.75 9.99
C ALA A 173 6.18 2.30 10.15
N ALA A 174 5.28 1.37 10.47
CA ALA A 174 5.61 -0.04 10.61
C ALA A 174 6.22 -0.62 9.31
N MET A 175 5.56 -0.36 8.18
CA MET A 175 6.01 -0.83 6.87
C MET A 175 7.35 -0.20 6.45
N ARG A 176 7.56 1.09 6.77
CA ARG A 176 8.82 1.80 6.49
C ARG A 176 9.97 1.26 7.32
N ASP A 177 9.78 1.08 8.62
CA ASP A 177 10.79 0.54 9.53
C ASP A 177 11.25 -0.85 9.05
N TRP A 178 10.31 -1.70 8.66
CA TRP A 178 10.62 -3.01 8.08
C TRP A 178 11.30 -2.92 6.71
N ALA A 179 10.83 -2.02 5.84
CA ALA A 179 11.39 -1.84 4.51
C ALA A 179 12.84 -1.33 4.53
N GLU A 180 13.18 -0.52 5.53
CA GLU A 180 14.54 -0.02 5.78
C GLU A 180 15.42 -1.01 6.56
N GLY A 181 14.86 -2.16 6.97
CA GLY A 181 15.59 -3.18 7.73
C GLY A 181 15.84 -2.79 9.20
N ARG A 182 15.14 -1.79 9.73
CA ARG A 182 15.21 -1.41 11.16
C ARG A 182 14.55 -2.46 12.06
N VAL A 183 13.60 -3.22 11.53
CA VAL A 183 12.97 -4.36 12.20
C VAL A 183 12.89 -5.58 11.27
N PRO A 184 13.01 -6.81 11.80
CA PRO A 184 12.98 -8.02 10.97
C PRO A 184 11.55 -8.46 10.57
N GLU A 185 10.56 -8.25 11.44
CA GLU A 185 9.20 -8.78 11.33
C GLU A 185 8.17 -7.63 11.40
N VAL A 186 7.50 -7.32 10.27
CA VAL A 186 6.57 -6.19 10.22
C VAL A 186 5.29 -6.42 11.03
N THR A 187 4.77 -7.64 11.08
CA THR A 187 3.51 -7.97 11.76
C THR A 187 3.65 -7.83 13.28
N ALA A 188 4.75 -8.34 13.84
CA ALA A 188 5.09 -8.17 15.24
C ALA A 188 5.28 -6.68 15.60
N HIS A 189 6.02 -5.93 14.77
CA HIS A 189 6.25 -4.50 14.97
C HIS A 189 4.96 -3.68 14.88
N LEU A 190 4.13 -3.95 13.86
CA LEU A 190 2.82 -3.33 13.69
C LEU A 190 1.91 -3.63 14.88
N GLY A 191 1.94 -4.85 15.43
CA GLY A 191 1.19 -5.22 16.62
C GLY A 191 1.48 -4.31 17.81
N VAL A 192 2.76 -4.03 18.09
CA VAL A 192 3.19 -3.11 19.16
C VAL A 192 2.71 -1.69 18.89
N LEU A 193 2.89 -1.19 17.67
CA LEU A 193 2.49 0.16 17.29
C LEU A 193 0.97 0.37 17.32
N LEU A 194 0.18 -0.65 16.96
CA LEU A 194 -1.28 -0.63 17.11
C LEU A 194 -1.70 -0.67 18.57
N ASP A 195 -1.00 -1.43 19.42
CA ASP A 195 -1.25 -1.42 20.86
C ASP A 195 -1.09 -0.01 21.44
N LEU A 196 0.01 0.66 21.10
CA LEU A 196 0.25 2.06 21.47
C LEU A 196 -0.82 3.01 20.90
N ALA A 197 -1.28 2.79 19.67
CA ALA A 197 -2.30 3.63 19.05
C ALA A 197 -3.68 3.49 19.74
N PHE A 198 -4.03 2.29 20.22
CA PHE A 198 -5.32 2.05 20.88
C PHE A 198 -5.30 2.28 22.40
N HIS A 199 -4.16 2.05 23.06
CA HIS A 199 -4.06 2.08 24.52
C HIS A 199 -3.22 3.24 25.06
N GLY A 200 -2.43 3.92 24.21
CA GLY A 200 -1.50 4.96 24.62
C GLY A 200 -0.21 4.41 25.24
N ALA A 201 0.69 5.31 25.64
CA ALA A 201 1.99 4.96 26.25
C ALA A 201 1.96 5.02 27.79
N THR A 202 0.82 5.33 28.40
CA THR A 202 0.66 5.45 29.85
C THR A 202 0.31 4.10 30.47
N VAL A 203 0.90 3.79 31.63
CA VAL A 203 0.44 2.67 32.46
C VAL A 203 -0.96 3.01 32.99
N ARG A 204 -1.91 2.08 32.85
CA ARG A 204 -3.27 2.21 33.40
C ARG A 204 -3.30 1.86 34.88
#